data_AF-A0AAW9W8K8-F1
#
_entry.id   AF-A0AAW9W8K8-F1
#
_cell.length_a   1.000
_cell.length_b   1.000
_cell.length_c   1.000
_cell.angle_alpha   90.00
_cell.angle_beta   90.00
_cell.angle_gamma   90.00
#
_symmetry.space_group_name_H-M   'P 1'
#
loop_
_entity.id
_entity.type
_entity.pdbx_description
1 polymer ?
#
loop_
_entity_poly.entity_id
_entity_poly.type
_entity_poly.pdbx_seq_one_letter_code
_entity_poly.pdbx_strand_id
1 'polypeptide(L)'
;GKVGCLPGRTIAFRTEILRECIHEFMNETFMGFHKEVSDDRSLTNLTLKKGYKTVMQDTSVVYTDAPTSWKKFIRQQLRWAEGSQYNNLKMTPWMIRNAPLMFFIYFTDMILPMLLISFGVNIF
;
A
#
# COMPACT_ATOMS: atom_id res chain seq x y z
N GLY A 1 -1.67 13.91 8.51
CA GLY A 1 -1.60 13.70 7.06
C GLY A 1 -2.43 12.51 6.68
N LYS A 2 -2.47 12.20 5.39
CA LYS A 2 -3.06 10.99 4.82
C LYS A 2 -2.02 10.36 3.90
N VAL A 3 -0.99 9.75 4.48
CA VAL A 3 0.00 8.95 3.75
C VAL A 3 -0.57 7.54 3.65
N GLY A 4 -0.86 7.07 2.44
CA GLY A 4 -1.61 5.83 2.21
C GLY A 4 -0.76 4.56 2.27
N CYS A 5 0.54 4.69 2.47
CA CYS A 5 1.45 3.57 2.66
C CYS A 5 2.64 4.03 3.48
N LEU A 6 2.75 3.53 4.71
CA LEU A 6 3.94 3.71 5.53
C LEU A 6 4.88 2.52 5.24
N PRO A 7 6.15 2.75 4.86
CA PRO A 7 7.03 1.67 4.43
C PRO A 7 7.48 0.82 5.62
N GLY A 8 7.35 -0.50 5.53
CA GLY A 8 7.68 -1.41 6.64
C GLY A 8 9.12 -1.36 7.17
N ARG A 9 10.07 -0.74 6.45
CA ARG A 9 11.48 -0.60 6.90
C ARG A 9 11.66 0.52 7.92
N THR A 10 10.76 1.50 7.92
CA THR A 10 10.73 2.65 8.85
C THR A 10 9.30 3.06 9.08
N ILE A 11 8.63 2.29 9.92
CA ILE A 11 7.27 2.54 10.34
C ILE A 11 7.19 2.46 11.86
N ALA A 12 6.47 3.39 12.47
CA ALA A 12 6.20 3.39 13.89
C ALA A 12 4.71 3.65 14.12
N PHE A 13 4.09 2.82 14.94
CA PHE A 13 2.73 2.99 15.40
C PHE A 13 2.73 3.24 16.90
N ARG A 14 1.78 4.06 17.37
CA ARG A 14 1.48 4.11 18.79
C ARG A 14 0.83 2.79 19.21
N THR A 15 1.20 2.27 20.37
CA THR A 15 0.78 0.93 20.82
C THR A 15 -0.74 0.82 20.93
N GLU A 16 -1.41 1.88 21.40
CA GLU A 16 -2.86 1.98 21.50
C GLU A 16 -3.55 1.82 20.14
N ILE A 17 -3.05 2.50 19.11
CA ILE A 17 -3.57 2.41 17.73
C ILE A 17 -3.39 0.99 17.20
N LEU A 18 -2.22 0.38 17.42
CA LEU A 18 -1.95 -0.97 16.96
C LEU A 18 -2.88 -1.98 17.64
N ARG A 19 -3.12 -1.85 18.94
CA ARG A 19 -4.06 -2.71 19.69
C ARG A 19 -5.50 -2.60 19.19
N GLU A 20 -5.93 -1.41 18.77
CA GLU A 20 -7.26 -1.23 18.16
C GLU A 20 -7.38 -1.86 16.78
N CYS A 21 -6.28 -1.91 16.02
CA CYS A 21 -6.28 -2.46 14.67
C CYS A 21 -5.97 -3.96 14.62
N ILE A 22 -5.29 -4.53 15.62
CA ILE A 22 -4.70 -5.88 15.54
C ILE A 22 -5.74 -6.97 15.33
N HIS A 23 -6.91 -6.88 15.97
CA HIS A 23 -7.95 -7.89 15.80
C HIS A 23 -8.50 -7.89 14.36
N GLU A 24 -8.75 -6.70 13.79
CA GLU A 24 -9.22 -6.57 12.41
C GLU A 24 -8.13 -7.00 11.42
N PHE A 25 -6.88 -6.65 11.70
CA PHE A 25 -5.71 -7.04 10.91
C PHE A 25 -5.54 -8.57 10.82
N MET A 26 -5.60 -9.26 11.96
CA MET A 26 -5.39 -10.72 12.02
C MET A 26 -6.54 -11.52 11.41
N ASN A 27 -7.76 -10.97 11.41
CA ASN A 27 -8.95 -11.65 10.89
C ASN A 27 -9.36 -11.15 9.49
N GLU A 28 -8.59 -10.24 8.89
CA GLU A 28 -8.96 -9.61 7.64
C GLU A 28 -8.95 -10.65 6.52
N THR A 29 -10.06 -10.75 5.78
CA THR A 29 -10.11 -11.54 4.54
C THR A 29 -10.45 -10.62 3.37
N PHE A 30 -10.03 -11.02 2.18
CA PHE A 30 -10.44 -10.36 0.95
C PHE A 30 -10.80 -11.40 -0.09
N MET A 31 -12.01 -11.28 -0.63
CA MET A 31 -12.59 -12.29 -1.53
C MET A 31 -12.52 -13.72 -0.96
N GLY A 32 -12.66 -13.86 0.36
CA GLY A 32 -12.66 -15.16 1.05
C GLY A 32 -11.28 -15.73 1.39
N PHE A 33 -10.18 -15.07 0.99
CA PHE A 33 -8.82 -15.51 1.30
C PHE A 33 -8.16 -14.60 2.33
N HIS A 34 -7.49 -15.21 3.30
CA HIS A 34 -6.54 -14.50 4.16
C HIS A 34 -5.24 -14.33 3.37
N LYS A 35 -4.91 -13.10 2.99
CA LYS A 35 -3.75 -12.80 2.16
C LYS A 35 -2.72 -12.06 3.01
N GLU A 36 -1.64 -12.75 3.39
CA GLU A 36 -0.45 -12.21 4.06
C GLU A 36 0.43 -11.38 3.09
N VAL A 37 -0.18 -10.44 2.36
CA VAL A 37 0.56 -9.60 1.42
C VAL A 37 0.41 -8.14 1.83
N SER A 38 1.53 -7.57 2.29
CA SER A 38 1.72 -6.15 2.64
C SER A 38 1.13 -5.71 3.99
N ASP A 39 1.67 -6.26 5.09
CA ASP A 39 1.30 -5.91 6.46
C ASP A 39 1.34 -4.40 6.73
N ASP A 40 2.35 -3.73 6.19
CA ASP A 40 2.59 -2.31 6.34
C ASP A 40 1.46 -1.44 5.78
N ARG A 41 0.99 -1.75 4.56
CA ARG A 41 -0.10 -1.04 3.90
C ARG A 41 -1.46 -1.40 4.51
N SER A 42 -1.67 -2.66 4.88
CA SER A 42 -2.88 -3.10 5.56
C SER A 42 -3.07 -2.39 6.92
N LEU A 43 -2.02 -2.35 7.76
CA LEU A 43 -2.04 -1.61 9.03
C LEU A 43 -2.20 -0.10 8.83
N THR A 44 -1.55 0.48 7.81
CA THR A 44 -1.73 1.89 7.45
C THR A 44 -3.20 2.19 7.09
N ASN A 45 -3.83 1.32 6.29
CA ASN A 45 -5.21 1.47 5.87
C ASN A 45 -6.18 1.35 7.05
N LEU A 46 -5.98 0.38 7.93
CA LEU A 46 -6.79 0.22 9.15
C LEU A 46 -6.67 1.46 10.04
N THR A 47 -5.44 1.95 10.25
CA THR A 47 -5.16 3.16 11.02
C THR A 47 -5.94 4.36 10.46
N LEU A 48 -5.90 4.57 9.14
CA LEU A 48 -6.65 5.63 8.46
C LEU A 48 -8.16 5.45 8.59
N LYS A 49 -8.67 4.22 8.45
CA LYS A 49 -10.11 3.90 8.58
C LYS A 49 -10.64 4.15 10.00
N LYS A 50 -9.84 3.92 11.04
CA LYS A 50 -10.16 4.26 12.44
C LYS A 50 -10.11 5.77 12.73
N GLY A 51 -9.74 6.60 11.74
CA GLY A 51 -9.74 8.06 11.86
C GLY A 51 -8.39 8.64 12.31
N TYR A 52 -7.36 7.82 12.47
CA TYR A 52 -6.03 8.29 12.82
C TYR A 52 -5.32 8.92 11.62
N LYS A 53 -4.29 9.72 11.93
CA LYS A 53 -3.45 10.39 10.93
C LYS A 53 -2.19 9.56 10.69
N THR A 54 -1.79 9.49 9.43
CA THR A 54 -0.48 8.97 9.02
C THR A 54 0.35 10.12 8.46
N VAL A 55 1.64 10.15 8.80
CA VAL A 55 2.56 11.24 8.46
C VAL A 55 3.90 10.67 8.04
N MET A 56 4.58 11.39 7.16
CA MET A 56 5.96 11.11 6.77
C MET A 56 6.88 12.02 7.60
N GLN A 57 7.92 11.44 8.19
CA GLN A 57 8.98 12.17 8.88
C GLN A 57 10.17 12.29 7.93
N ASP A 58 10.39 13.49 7.41
CA ASP A 58 11.42 13.80 6.42
C ASP A 58 12.86 13.66 6.97
N THR A 59 13.05 13.92 8.27
CA THR A 59 14.34 13.74 8.94
C THR A 59 14.70 12.29 9.28
N SER A 60 13.80 11.33 9.04
CA SER A 60 14.04 9.91 9.36
C SER A 60 14.75 9.22 8.19
N VAL A 61 16.00 8.80 8.41
CA VAL A 61 16.82 8.11 7.39
C VAL A 61 17.02 6.65 7.79
N VAL A 62 16.84 5.75 6.81
CA VAL A 62 17.15 4.32 6.95
C VAL A 62 17.92 3.81 5.75
N TYR A 63 18.86 2.91 6.02
CA TYR A 63 19.63 2.21 5.00
C TYR A 63 19.06 0.80 4.85
N THR A 64 18.82 0.40 3.59
CA THR A 64 18.27 -0.91 3.27
C THR A 64 19.07 -1.54 2.15
N ASP A 65 19.31 -2.84 2.25
CA ASP A 65 19.99 -3.57 1.18
C ASP A 65 19.12 -3.62 -0.08
N ALA A 66 19.70 -3.19 -1.19
CA ALA A 66 19.10 -3.33 -2.50
C ALA A 66 19.41 -4.72 -3.09
N PRO A 67 18.48 -5.36 -3.81
CA PRO A 67 18.75 -6.61 -4.49
C PRO A 67 19.84 -6.41 -5.55
N THR A 68 20.91 -7.21 -5.46
CA THR A 68 22.08 -7.13 -6.35
C THR A 68 21.89 -7.80 -7.72
N SER A 69 20.76 -8.46 -7.96
CA SER A 69 20.48 -9.13 -9.22
C SER A 69 19.11 -8.80 -9.78
N TRP A 70 19.03 -8.68 -11.10
CA TRP A 70 17.80 -8.39 -11.84
C TRP A 70 16.66 -9.36 -11.50
N LYS A 71 16.95 -10.66 -11.43
CA LYS A 71 15.95 -11.68 -11.08
C LYS A 71 15.39 -11.50 -9.65
N LYS A 72 16.19 -11.02 -8.69
CA LYS A 72 15.72 -10.72 -7.33
C LYS A 72 14.91 -9.42 -7.32
N PHE A 73 15.41 -8.40 -8.02
CA PHE A 73 14.73 -7.11 -8.15
C PHE A 73 13.33 -7.26 -8.78
N ILE A 74 13.21 -7.92 -9.92
CA ILE A 74 11.92 -8.12 -10.60
C ILE A 74 10.93 -8.86 -9.70
N ARG A 75 11.36 -9.95 -9.04
CA ARG A 75 10.51 -10.67 -8.09
C ARG A 75 10.04 -9.79 -6.93
N GLN A 76 10.91 -8.91 -6.43
CA GLN A 76 10.55 -7.96 -5.38
C GLN A 76 9.53 -6.93 -5.88
N GLN A 77 9.73 -6.35 -7.07
CA GLN A 77 8.81 -5.38 -7.67
C GLN A 77 7.44 -5.99 -7.95
N LEU A 78 7.38 -7.21 -8.50
CA LEU A 78 6.12 -7.91 -8.76
C LEU A 78 5.32 -8.14 -7.47
N ARG A 79 6.00 -8.58 -6.40
CA ARG A 79 5.37 -8.75 -5.09
C ARG A 79 4.84 -7.43 -4.51
N TRP A 80 5.58 -6.33 -4.70
CA TRP A 80 5.13 -5.00 -4.27
C TRP A 80 3.95 -4.49 -5.10
N ALA A 81 3.99 -4.69 -6.41
CA ALA A 81 2.89 -4.33 -7.31
C ALA A 81 1.61 -5.08 -6.92
N GLU A 82 1.70 -6.41 -6.72
CA GLU A 82 0.57 -7.23 -6.30
C GLU A 82 -0.06 -6.72 -4.99
N GLY A 83 0.77 -6.44 -3.97
CA GLY A 83 0.32 -5.90 -2.69
C GLY A 83 -0.29 -4.50 -2.79
N SER A 84 0.28 -3.64 -3.64
CA SER A 84 -0.21 -2.28 -3.89
C SER A 84 -1.60 -2.31 -4.53
N GLN A 85 -1.77 -3.08 -5.62
CA GLN A 85 -3.05 -3.15 -6.33
C GLN A 85 -4.17 -3.71 -5.46
N TYR A 86 -3.86 -4.79 -4.74
CA TYR A 86 -4.79 -5.38 -3.77
C TYR A 86 -5.27 -4.36 -2.73
N ASN A 87 -4.35 -3.65 -2.08
CA ASN A 87 -4.68 -2.67 -1.05
C ASN A 87 -5.41 -1.45 -1.62
N ASN A 88 -5.04 -0.98 -2.81
CA ASN A 88 -5.68 0.15 -3.48
C ASN A 88 -7.15 -0.15 -3.79
N LEU A 89 -7.43 -1.32 -4.37
CA LEU A 89 -8.81 -1.75 -4.64
C LEU A 89 -9.65 -1.81 -3.36
N LYS A 90 -9.11 -2.41 -2.30
CA LYS A 90 -9.79 -2.52 -1.00
C LYS A 90 -10.05 -1.17 -0.34
N MET A 91 -9.12 -0.23 -0.45
CA MET A 91 -9.19 1.09 0.18
C MET A 91 -10.02 2.07 -0.65
N THR A 92 -10.27 1.78 -1.93
CA THR A 92 -10.94 2.69 -2.89
C THR A 92 -12.25 3.29 -2.39
N PRO A 93 -13.24 2.51 -1.89
CA PRO A 93 -14.50 3.07 -1.41
C PRO A 93 -14.31 4.08 -0.27
N TRP A 94 -13.35 3.82 0.61
CA TRP A 94 -13.02 4.74 1.70
C TRP A 94 -12.31 6.00 1.19
N MET A 95 -11.38 5.86 0.23
CA MET A 95 -10.63 7.00 -0.32
C MET A 95 -11.53 7.98 -1.06
N ILE A 96 -12.50 7.50 -1.84
CA ILE A 96 -13.43 8.37 -2.59
C ILE A 96 -14.15 9.33 -1.65
N ARG A 97 -14.57 8.85 -0.47
CA ARG A 97 -15.30 9.65 0.51
C ARG A 97 -14.41 10.50 1.42
N ASN A 98 -13.25 9.98 1.82
CA ASN A 98 -12.46 10.57 2.91
C ASN A 98 -11.15 11.21 2.43
N ALA A 99 -10.62 10.84 1.27
CA ALA A 99 -9.29 11.22 0.80
C ALA A 99 -9.24 11.35 -0.75
N PRO A 100 -9.98 12.29 -1.36
CA PRO A 100 -10.13 12.36 -2.81
C PRO A 100 -8.81 12.56 -3.56
N LEU A 101 -7.86 13.30 -3.00
CA LEU A 101 -6.52 13.44 -3.57
C LEU A 101 -5.74 12.11 -3.57
N MET A 102 -5.81 11.36 -2.48
CA MET A 102 -5.16 10.03 -2.39
C MET A 102 -5.81 9.06 -3.39
N PHE A 103 -7.14 9.09 -3.50
CA PHE A 103 -7.87 8.33 -4.50
C PHE A 103 -7.34 8.64 -5.91
N PHE A 104 -7.25 9.92 -6.28
CA PHE A 104 -6.75 10.32 -7.60
C PHE A 104 -5.34 9.76 -7.87
N ILE A 105 -4.41 9.92 -6.93
CA ILE A 105 -3.02 9.46 -7.08
C ILE A 105 -2.92 7.94 -7.21
N TYR A 106 -3.68 7.19 -6.41
CA TYR A 106 -3.61 5.71 -6.46
C TYR A 106 -4.40 5.13 -7.62
N PHE A 107 -5.45 5.82 -8.07
CA PHE A 107 -6.18 5.44 -9.27
C PHE A 107 -5.32 5.61 -10.52
N THR A 108 -4.58 6.72 -10.63
CA THR A 108 -3.66 6.92 -11.75
C THR A 108 -2.53 5.88 -11.75
N ASP A 109 -1.96 5.55 -10.58
CA ASP A 109 -0.95 4.48 -10.43
C ASP A 109 -1.46 3.10 -10.86
N MET A 110 -2.75 2.80 -10.62
CA MET A 110 -3.37 1.55 -11.05
C MET A 110 -3.61 1.49 -12.57
N ILE A 111 -3.99 2.61 -13.18
CA ILE A 111 -4.38 2.66 -14.60
C ILE A 111 -3.18 2.86 -15.54
N LEU A 112 -2.16 3.62 -15.11
CA LEU A 112 -1.03 3.99 -15.96
C LEU A 112 -0.28 2.79 -16.56
N PRO A 113 0.06 1.72 -15.80
CA PRO A 113 0.71 0.55 -16.38
C PRO A 113 -0.15 -0.17 -17.43
N MET A 114 -1.48 -0.23 -17.21
CA MET A 114 -2.42 -0.85 -18.14
C MET A 114 -2.52 -0.06 -19.44
N LEU A 115 -2.53 1.27 -19.36
CA LEU A 115 -2.51 2.14 -20.52
C LEU A 115 -1.21 2.00 -21.30
N LEU A 116 -0.05 2.02 -20.62
CA LEU A 116 1.25 1.89 -21.29
C LEU A 116 1.40 0.56 -22.02
N ILE A 117 0.91 -0.55 -21.45
CA ILE A 117 0.89 -1.84 -22.14
C ILE A 117 -0.07 -1.78 -23.35
N SER A 118 -1.27 -1.21 -23.19
CA SER A 118 -2.24 -1.08 -24.28
C SER A 118 -1.69 -0.26 -25.45
N PHE A 119 -1.08 0.90 -25.19
CA PHE A 119 -0.47 1.72 -26.24
C PHE A 119 0.80 1.10 -26.82
N GLY A 120 1.62 0.46 -25.99
CA GLY A 120 2.82 -0.25 -26.46
C GLY A 120 2.49 -1.43 -27.37
N VAL A 121 1.42 -2.18 -27.08
CA VAL A 121 0.94 -3.30 -27.91
C VAL A 121 0.30 -2.82 -29.22
N ASN A 122 -0.28 -1.62 -29.26
CA ASN A 122 -0.84 -1.03 -30.49
C ASN A 122 0.22 -0.40 -31.43
N ILE A 123 1.49 -0.33 -31.01
CA ILE A 123 2.61 0.24 -31.79
C ILE A 123 3.49 -0.86 -32.43
N PHE A 124 3.20 -2.15 -32.15
CA PHE A 124 3.81 -3.31 -32.81
C PHE A 124 2.75 -4.08 -33.61
#